data_AF-A0A8S1ZMK9-F1
#
_entry.id   AF-A0A8S1ZMK9-F1
#
_cell.length_a   1.000
_cell.length_b   1.000
_cell.length_c   1.000
_cell.angle_alpha   90.00
_cell.angle_beta   90.00
_cell.angle_gamma   90.00
#
_symmetry.space_group_name_H-M   'P 1'
#
loop_
_entity.id
_entity.type
_entity.pdbx_description
1 polymer ?
#
loop_
_entity_poly.entity_id
_entity_poly.type
_entity_poly.pdbx_seq_one_letter_code
_entity_poly.pdbx_strand_id
1 'polypeptide(L)'
;MCIAPQENSQAFAHELAGPWYASGSTPSSPYLSGMDILLTVDPVNIHYILSSNFANYPKGMEFKKIFEVVGDSIFNVDSGLWEDMRNSSHAIFSHQDSQRFWVSTSVNKLRQGLVPILENAADKNILVDFQDLFQRFLFDTSLILMTGHVKPVFLWRLQYWIGVGVEKRLKLSSAARDTTSSVLTWFFWLLSKNPEAMNKIRQEVNKKMPRFDPADLDKLVYLHSAVCETLRLYPPVPFNHKSPAKPDMLPRFQTREMDFIQWKMKTVAAEIIRNYKIKVVDGHKTEPIPSVLFRMQHGLKVNITKI
;
A
#
# COMPACT_ATOMS: atom_id res chain seq x y z
N MET A 1 -9.69 -9.32 2.83
CA MET A 1 -8.74 -8.79 3.85
C MET A 1 -7.85 -7.77 3.19
N CYS A 2 -7.68 -6.56 3.74
CA CYS A 2 -6.80 -5.55 3.14
C CYS A 2 -5.66 -5.18 4.09
N ILE A 3 -4.46 -5.08 3.54
CA ILE A 3 -3.21 -4.77 4.24
C ILE A 3 -2.76 -3.37 3.83
N ALA A 4 -2.50 -2.48 4.79
CA ALA A 4 -2.08 -1.10 4.51
C ALA A 4 -0.62 -0.84 4.93
N PRO A 5 0.24 -0.22 4.07
CA PRO A 5 1.63 0.08 4.39
C PRO A 5 1.78 1.47 5.05
N GLN A 6 1.97 1.49 6.39
CA GLN A 6 2.49 2.58 7.24
C GLN A 6 1.82 3.99 7.18
N GLU A 7 2.31 4.90 8.03
CA GLU A 7 1.67 6.10 8.63
C GLU A 7 0.58 6.85 7.83
N ASN A 8 0.72 7.10 6.53
CA ASN A 8 -0.31 7.80 5.77
C ASN A 8 -1.44 6.87 5.28
N SER A 9 -1.15 5.60 5.00
CA SER A 9 -2.19 4.59 4.85
C SER A 9 -2.86 4.29 6.18
N GLN A 10 -2.14 4.46 7.30
CA GLN A 10 -2.72 4.41 8.64
C GLN A 10 -3.62 5.61 8.89
N ALA A 11 -3.25 6.84 8.50
CA ALA A 11 -4.12 8.01 8.61
C ALA A 11 -5.39 7.86 7.76
N PHE A 12 -5.27 7.37 6.51
CA PHE A 12 -6.41 7.07 5.64
C PHE A 12 -7.27 5.90 6.16
N ALA A 13 -6.64 4.85 6.70
CA ALA A 13 -7.33 3.75 7.37
C ALA A 13 -7.93 4.18 8.72
N HIS A 14 -7.33 5.13 9.44
CA HIS A 14 -7.87 5.77 10.64
C HIS A 14 -8.95 6.79 10.31
N GLU A 15 -9.01 7.35 9.11
CA GLU A 15 -10.11 8.21 8.68
C GLU A 15 -11.32 7.36 8.28
N LEU A 16 -11.08 6.22 7.60
CA LEU A 16 -12.12 5.26 7.24
C LEU A 16 -12.57 4.33 8.39
N ALA A 17 -11.67 4.00 9.32
CA ALA A 17 -11.91 3.08 10.44
C ALA A 17 -11.71 3.71 11.83
N GLY A 18 -11.46 5.02 11.90
CA GLY A 18 -11.21 5.79 13.14
C GLY A 18 -12.24 5.64 14.24
N PRO A 19 -13.55 5.49 13.95
CA PRO A 19 -14.53 5.23 14.99
C PRO A 19 -14.36 3.85 15.66
N TRP A 20 -13.57 2.93 15.10
CA TRP A 20 -13.57 1.50 15.45
C TRP A 20 -12.27 0.98 16.06
N TYR A 21 -11.17 1.77 15.97
CA TYR A 21 -9.88 1.44 16.60
C TYR A 21 -9.91 1.46 18.15
N ALA A 22 -10.97 1.99 18.77
CA ALA A 22 -11.05 2.18 20.22
C ALA A 22 -11.42 0.94 21.07
N SER A 23 -11.62 -0.25 20.47
CA SER A 23 -12.23 -1.38 21.20
C SER A 23 -11.37 -2.64 21.34
N GLY A 24 -10.13 -2.68 20.85
CA GLY A 24 -9.29 -3.90 20.93
C GLY A 24 -9.90 -5.12 20.23
N SER A 25 -10.94 -4.92 19.40
CA SER A 25 -11.52 -5.91 18.53
C SER A 25 -11.15 -5.59 17.09
N THR A 26 -10.89 -6.62 16.29
CA THR A 26 -10.67 -6.53 14.85
C THR A 26 -11.81 -5.74 14.20
N PRO A 27 -11.53 -4.63 13.47
CA PRO A 27 -12.59 -3.86 12.85
C PRO A 27 -13.21 -4.67 11.71
N SER A 28 -14.42 -5.19 11.92
CA SER A 28 -15.34 -5.58 10.86
C SER A 28 -15.91 -4.31 10.22
N SER A 29 -15.73 -4.13 8.91
CA SER A 29 -16.27 -3.00 8.14
C SER A 29 -17.81 -2.94 8.24
N PRO A 30 -18.46 -1.76 8.17
CA PRO A 30 -19.92 -1.65 8.20
C PRO A 30 -20.55 -2.29 6.95
N TYR A 31 -21.78 -2.76 7.13
CA TYR A 31 -22.71 -3.43 6.19
C TYR A 31 -22.96 -2.74 4.82
N LEU A 32 -22.18 -1.73 4.42
CA LEU A 32 -22.41 -0.92 3.22
C LEU A 32 -21.95 -1.54 1.90
N SER A 33 -21.19 -2.65 1.91
CA SER A 33 -20.74 -3.34 0.68
C SER A 33 -21.19 -4.78 0.55
N GLY A 34 -21.93 -5.33 1.53
CA GLY A 34 -22.25 -6.76 1.58
C GLY A 34 -21.03 -7.69 1.65
N MET A 35 -19.84 -7.15 1.95
CA MET A 35 -18.59 -7.88 2.06
C MET A 35 -18.00 -7.78 3.47
N ASP A 36 -17.71 -8.93 4.08
CA ASP A 36 -16.97 -9.02 5.34
C ASP A 36 -15.47 -8.79 5.08
N ILE A 37 -15.00 -7.57 5.31
CA ILE A 37 -13.59 -7.19 5.11
C ILE A 37 -12.90 -7.00 6.47
N LEU A 38 -11.81 -7.76 6.68
CA LEU A 38 -10.85 -7.54 7.76
C LEU A 38 -9.70 -6.64 7.30
N LEU A 39 -9.38 -5.61 8.07
CA LEU A 39 -8.21 -4.73 7.86
C LEU A 39 -7.12 -5.04 8.89
N THR A 40 -5.86 -5.12 8.47
CA THR A 40 -4.72 -5.24 9.38
C THR A 40 -3.54 -4.36 8.96
N VAL A 41 -2.90 -3.74 9.96
CA VAL A 41 -1.64 -2.98 9.82
C VAL A 41 -0.52 -3.55 10.72
N ASP A 42 -0.81 -4.62 11.45
CA ASP A 42 0.14 -5.28 12.35
C ASP A 42 1.23 -6.01 11.53
N PRO A 43 2.52 -5.68 11.69
CA PRO A 43 3.62 -6.35 11.01
C PRO A 43 3.62 -7.88 11.17
N VAL A 44 3.17 -8.41 12.32
CA VAL A 44 3.12 -9.86 12.56
C VAL A 44 2.05 -10.50 11.67
N ASN A 45 0.86 -9.89 11.60
CA ASN A 45 -0.19 -10.35 10.69
C ASN A 45 0.23 -10.21 9.24
N ILE A 46 0.85 -9.09 8.86
CA ILE A 46 1.33 -8.84 7.50
C ILE A 46 2.35 -9.91 7.09
N HIS A 47 3.34 -10.18 7.95
CA HIS A 47 4.33 -11.24 7.71
C HIS A 47 3.67 -12.62 7.63
N TYR A 48 2.71 -12.91 8.52
CA TYR A 48 2.00 -14.18 8.49
C TYR A 48 1.23 -14.38 7.17
N ILE A 49 0.48 -13.37 6.74
CA ILE A 49 -0.36 -13.42 5.52
C ILE A 49 0.49 -13.42 4.25
N LEU A 50 1.52 -12.56 4.18
CA LEU A 50 2.30 -12.35 2.96
C LEU A 50 3.54 -13.24 2.87
N SER A 51 3.87 -14.00 3.92
CA SER A 51 5.06 -14.86 3.94
C SER A 51 4.73 -16.23 4.53
N SER A 52 4.48 -16.33 5.84
CA SER A 52 4.43 -17.64 6.52
C SER A 52 3.28 -18.55 6.08
N ASN A 53 2.11 -17.99 5.75
CA ASN A 53 0.94 -18.73 5.30
C ASN A 53 0.43 -18.24 3.94
N PHE A 54 1.33 -17.77 3.07
CA PHE A 54 0.99 -17.14 1.79
C PHE A 54 0.04 -17.97 0.91
N ALA A 55 0.20 -19.30 0.89
CA ALA A 55 -0.62 -20.20 0.09
C ALA A 55 -2.11 -20.20 0.49
N ASN A 56 -2.43 -19.91 1.75
CA ASN A 56 -3.81 -19.79 2.22
C ASN A 56 -4.44 -18.43 1.85
N TYR A 57 -3.67 -17.47 1.37
CA TYR A 57 -4.12 -16.11 1.08
C TYR A 57 -3.91 -15.75 -0.41
N PRO A 58 -4.68 -16.35 -1.34
CA PRO A 58 -4.78 -15.84 -2.72
C PRO A 58 -5.44 -14.46 -2.78
N LYS A 59 -5.44 -13.83 -3.95
CA LYS A 59 -6.22 -12.60 -4.17
C LYS A 59 -7.72 -12.92 -4.22
N GLY A 60 -8.08 -14.06 -4.80
CA GLY A 60 -9.45 -14.60 -4.82
C GLY A 60 -10.31 -14.10 -5.99
N MET A 61 -11.46 -14.75 -6.20
CA MET A 61 -12.32 -14.48 -7.36
C MET A 61 -12.94 -13.08 -7.37
N GLU A 62 -13.24 -12.50 -6.20
CA GLU A 62 -13.79 -11.14 -6.13
C GLU A 62 -12.77 -10.10 -6.61
N PHE A 63 -11.49 -10.26 -6.24
CA PHE A 63 -10.42 -9.45 -6.80
C PHE A 63 -10.32 -9.64 -8.32
N LYS A 64 -10.44 -10.88 -8.80
CA LYS A 64 -10.41 -11.19 -10.23
C LYS A 64 -11.52 -10.51 -11.02
N LYS A 65 -12.73 -10.43 -10.47
CA LYS A 65 -13.87 -9.73 -11.06
C LYS A 65 -13.64 -8.22 -11.11
N ILE A 66 -13.19 -7.62 -10.01
CA ILE A 66 -12.90 -6.18 -9.94
C ILE A 66 -11.85 -5.79 -11.00
N PHE A 67 -10.83 -6.63 -11.17
CA PHE A 67 -9.73 -6.41 -12.10
C PHE A 67 -9.86 -7.22 -13.40
N GLU A 68 -11.08 -7.56 -13.82
CA GLU A 68 -11.36 -8.34 -15.04
C GLU A 68 -10.75 -7.65 -16.28
N VAL A 69 -10.76 -6.31 -16.30
CA VAL A 69 -10.13 -5.50 -17.35
C VAL A 69 -8.66 -5.86 -17.58
N VAL A 70 -7.94 -6.30 -16.53
CA VAL A 70 -6.52 -6.66 -16.56
C VAL A 70 -6.33 -8.16 -16.92
N GLY A 71 -7.41 -8.95 -17.02
CA GLY A 71 -7.41 -10.36 -17.41
C GLY A 71 -6.48 -11.23 -16.55
N ASP A 72 -5.92 -12.30 -17.11
CA ASP A 72 -4.93 -13.15 -16.46
C ASP A 72 -3.51 -12.53 -16.52
N SER A 73 -3.35 -11.31 -16.03
CA SER A 73 -2.03 -10.69 -15.84
C SER A 73 -1.41 -11.13 -14.51
N ILE A 74 -0.10 -10.90 -14.35
CA ILE A 74 0.64 -11.16 -13.10
C ILE A 74 0.00 -10.48 -11.87
N PHE A 75 -0.77 -9.41 -12.05
CA PHE A 75 -1.48 -8.73 -10.97
C PHE A 75 -2.76 -9.45 -10.53
N ASN A 76 -3.31 -10.31 -11.37
CA ASN A 76 -4.62 -10.91 -11.17
C ASN A 76 -4.61 -12.43 -10.98
N VAL A 77 -3.55 -13.11 -11.46
CA VAL A 77 -3.40 -14.57 -11.30
C VAL A 77 -2.89 -14.92 -9.90
N ASP A 78 -3.18 -16.14 -9.44
CA ASP A 78 -2.77 -16.70 -8.16
C ASP A 78 -2.00 -18.03 -8.36
N SER A 79 -1.38 -18.52 -7.28
CA SER A 79 -0.74 -19.85 -7.21
C SER A 79 0.31 -20.11 -8.30
N GLY A 80 0.36 -21.31 -8.89
CA GLY A 80 1.42 -21.72 -9.81
C GLY A 80 1.56 -20.82 -11.04
N LEU A 81 0.44 -20.35 -11.61
CA LEU A 81 0.49 -19.43 -12.76
C LEU A 81 1.11 -18.08 -12.40
N TRP A 82 0.88 -17.59 -11.18
CA TRP A 82 1.54 -16.39 -10.68
C TRP A 82 3.04 -16.60 -10.50
N GLU A 83 3.43 -17.75 -9.96
CA GLU A 83 4.84 -18.12 -9.77
C GLU A 83 5.57 -18.22 -11.11
N ASP A 84 4.99 -18.89 -12.10
CA ASP A 84 5.54 -18.99 -13.46
C ASP A 84 5.72 -17.62 -14.11
N MET A 85 4.71 -16.75 -14.01
CA MET A 85 4.79 -15.37 -14.53
C MET A 85 5.82 -14.53 -13.78
N ARG A 86 5.93 -14.69 -12.45
CA ARG A 86 6.90 -13.98 -11.62
C ARG A 86 8.33 -14.40 -11.95
N ASN A 87 8.58 -15.70 -12.06
CA ASN A 87 9.90 -16.25 -12.37
C ASN A 87 10.34 -15.84 -13.77
N SER A 88 9.44 -15.94 -14.75
CA SER A 88 9.68 -15.51 -16.13
C SER A 88 9.97 -14.01 -16.21
N SER A 89 9.17 -13.18 -15.52
CA SER A 89 9.38 -11.73 -15.47
C SER A 89 10.72 -11.42 -14.81
N HIS A 90 11.00 -12.00 -13.64
CA HIS A 90 12.24 -11.76 -12.92
C HIS A 90 13.47 -12.12 -13.75
N ALA A 91 13.44 -13.24 -14.50
CA ALA A 91 14.52 -13.61 -15.40
C ALA A 91 14.79 -12.53 -16.48
N ILE A 92 13.73 -11.95 -17.06
CA ILE A 92 13.84 -10.87 -18.06
C ILE A 92 14.37 -9.58 -17.42
N PHE A 93 13.83 -9.17 -16.27
CA PHE A 93 14.20 -7.90 -15.63
C PHE A 93 15.58 -7.91 -14.96
N SER A 94 16.06 -9.08 -14.54
CA SER A 94 17.39 -9.26 -13.95
C SER A 94 18.49 -9.45 -15.01
N HIS A 95 18.15 -9.62 -16.28
CA HIS A 95 19.13 -9.78 -17.35
C HIS A 95 19.84 -8.45 -17.65
N GLN A 96 21.18 -8.45 -17.68
CA GLN A 96 21.99 -7.25 -17.85
C GLN A 96 21.69 -6.51 -19.16
N ASP A 97 21.50 -7.25 -20.27
CA ASP A 97 21.17 -6.62 -21.56
C ASP A 97 19.79 -5.98 -21.55
N SER A 98 18.84 -6.56 -20.82
CA SER A 98 17.54 -5.95 -20.61
C SER A 98 17.71 -4.66 -19.83
N GLN A 99 18.43 -4.66 -18.70
CA GLN A 99 18.70 -3.46 -17.90
C GLN A 99 19.40 -2.35 -18.71
N ARG A 100 20.39 -2.70 -19.53
CA ARG A 100 21.06 -1.75 -20.43
C ARG A 100 20.09 -1.19 -21.47
N PHE A 101 19.28 -2.04 -22.08
CA PHE A 101 18.26 -1.63 -23.05
C PHE A 101 17.22 -0.69 -22.41
N TRP A 102 16.78 -0.99 -21.19
CA TRP A 102 15.87 -0.17 -20.40
C TRP A 102 16.42 1.23 -20.13
N VAL A 103 17.65 1.28 -19.60
CA VAL A 103 18.33 2.53 -19.27
C VAL A 103 18.55 3.36 -20.53
N SER A 104 19.13 2.78 -21.57
CA SER A 104 19.40 3.51 -22.82
C SER A 104 18.12 4.06 -23.47
N THR A 105 17.06 3.26 -23.54
CA THR A 105 15.75 3.69 -24.07
C THR A 105 15.16 4.84 -23.25
N SER A 106 15.18 4.70 -21.92
CA SER A 106 14.64 5.72 -21.01
C SER A 106 15.39 7.04 -21.15
N VAL A 107 16.72 6.98 -21.22
CA VAL A 107 17.58 8.16 -21.39
C VAL A 107 17.39 8.80 -22.76
N ASN A 108 17.28 8.01 -23.83
CA ASN A 108 17.00 8.52 -25.16
C ASN A 108 15.65 9.24 -25.21
N LYS A 109 14.61 8.64 -24.61
CA LYS A 109 13.28 9.26 -24.57
C LYS A 109 13.24 10.49 -23.67
N LEU A 110 14.01 10.49 -22.58
CA LEU A 110 14.18 11.65 -21.71
C LEU A 110 14.77 12.83 -22.49
N ARG A 111 15.88 12.60 -23.21
CA ARG A 111 16.60 13.62 -23.97
C ARG A 111 15.84 14.12 -25.21
N GLN A 112 15.17 13.24 -25.93
CA GLN A 112 14.48 13.59 -27.18
C GLN A 112 13.03 14.04 -26.98
N GLY A 113 12.42 13.70 -25.83
CA GLY A 113 11.01 13.94 -25.56
C GLY A 113 10.79 14.87 -24.37
N LEU A 114 11.17 14.43 -23.18
CA LEU A 114 10.82 15.15 -21.94
C LEU A 114 11.58 16.48 -21.80
N VAL A 115 12.90 16.47 -22.00
CA VAL A 115 13.76 17.66 -21.83
C VAL A 115 13.36 18.80 -22.77
N PRO A 116 13.17 18.59 -24.08
CA PRO A 116 12.77 19.68 -24.99
C PRO A 116 11.41 20.30 -24.63
N ILE A 117 10.47 19.50 -24.11
CA ILE A 117 9.17 20.01 -23.64
C ILE A 117 9.38 20.94 -22.43
N LEU A 118 10.22 20.54 -21.48
CA LEU A 118 10.53 21.33 -20.29
C LEU A 118 11.32 22.61 -20.64
N GLU A 119 12.27 22.54 -21.57
CA GLU A 119 13.02 23.71 -22.07
C GLU A 119 12.08 24.71 -22.75
N ASN A 120 11.26 24.25 -23.71
CA ASN A 120 10.29 25.12 -24.37
C ASN A 120 9.26 25.71 -23.40
N ALA A 121 8.88 24.96 -22.35
CA ALA A 121 8.00 25.48 -21.32
C ALA A 121 8.69 26.54 -20.45
N ALA A 122 9.97 26.36 -20.12
CA ALA A 122 10.76 27.35 -19.39
C ALA A 122 10.94 28.65 -20.21
N ASP A 123 11.30 28.53 -21.49
CA ASP A 123 11.54 29.68 -22.37
C ASP A 123 10.29 30.52 -22.60
N LYS A 124 9.12 29.87 -22.72
CA LYS A 124 7.83 30.51 -23.01
C LYS A 124 6.96 30.73 -21.78
N ASN A 125 7.48 30.42 -20.58
CA ASN A 125 6.75 30.48 -19.32
C ASN A 125 5.39 29.76 -19.36
N ILE A 126 5.37 28.56 -19.96
CA ILE A 126 4.18 27.71 -20.08
C ILE A 126 3.99 26.92 -18.79
N LEU A 127 2.77 26.88 -18.27
CA LEU A 127 2.41 26.03 -17.14
C LEU A 127 2.38 24.57 -17.60
N VAL A 128 3.06 23.70 -16.86
CA VAL A 128 3.17 22.26 -17.16
C VAL A 128 2.56 21.46 -16.03
N ASP A 129 1.63 20.57 -16.37
CA ASP A 129 1.12 19.55 -15.46
C ASP A 129 2.09 18.35 -15.46
N PHE A 130 2.81 18.18 -14.35
CA PHE A 130 3.77 17.09 -14.18
C PHE A 130 3.10 15.71 -14.16
N GLN A 131 1.85 15.60 -13.71
CA GLN A 131 1.16 14.31 -13.70
C GLN A 131 0.87 13.82 -15.13
N ASP A 132 0.24 14.65 -15.96
CA ASP A 132 0.00 14.33 -17.38
C ASP A 132 1.32 14.10 -18.13
N LEU A 133 2.33 14.95 -17.88
CA LEU A 133 3.63 14.84 -18.53
C LEU A 133 4.34 13.52 -18.18
N PHE A 134 4.41 13.14 -16.89
CA PHE A 134 5.03 11.89 -16.48
C PHE A 134 4.25 10.67 -16.96
N GLN A 135 2.92 10.72 -16.97
CA GLN A 135 2.10 9.64 -17.53
C GLN A 135 2.40 9.42 -19.01
N ARG A 136 2.53 10.48 -19.82
CA ARG A 136 2.91 10.37 -21.23
C ARG A 136 4.32 9.83 -21.42
N PHE A 137 5.27 10.32 -20.65
CA PHE A 137 6.65 9.83 -20.69
C PHE A 137 6.75 8.33 -20.33
N LEU A 138 6.11 7.92 -19.23
CA LEU A 138 6.12 6.54 -18.76
C LEU A 138 5.35 5.60 -19.69
N PHE A 139 4.31 6.09 -20.36
CA PHE A 139 3.61 5.34 -21.39
C PHE A 139 4.54 5.03 -22.57
N ASP A 140 5.24 6.04 -23.08
CA ASP A 140 6.15 5.85 -24.24
C ASP A 140 7.31 4.91 -23.92
N THR A 141 7.96 5.09 -22.77
CA THR A 141 9.07 4.20 -22.33
C THR A 141 8.59 2.76 -22.13
N SER A 142 7.41 2.57 -21.53
CA SER A 142 6.81 1.25 -21.34
C SER A 142 6.41 0.59 -22.66
N LEU A 143 5.93 1.36 -23.65
CA LEU A 143 5.54 0.80 -24.95
C LEU A 143 6.76 0.33 -25.75
N ILE A 144 7.84 1.12 -25.75
CA ILE A 144 9.10 0.76 -26.45
C ILE A 144 9.66 -0.52 -25.86
N LEU A 145 9.64 -0.67 -24.54
CA LEU A 145 10.01 -1.93 -23.92
C LEU A 145 9.22 -3.10 -24.51
N MET A 146 7.90 -2.99 -24.47
CA MET A 146 7.04 -4.15 -24.67
C MET A 146 6.94 -4.61 -26.12
N THR A 147 7.14 -3.66 -27.05
CA THR A 147 6.94 -3.85 -28.48
C THR A 147 8.23 -3.68 -29.31
N GLY A 148 9.31 -3.18 -28.70
CA GLY A 148 10.58 -2.90 -29.38
C GLY A 148 10.52 -1.72 -30.37
N HIS A 149 9.40 -1.00 -30.47
CA HIS A 149 9.18 0.07 -31.46
C HIS A 149 8.46 1.29 -30.86
N VAL A 150 8.72 2.48 -31.42
CA VAL A 150 7.97 3.71 -31.11
C VAL A 150 6.69 3.74 -31.97
N LYS A 151 5.50 3.71 -31.35
CA LYS A 151 4.24 3.90 -32.10
C LYS A 151 3.74 5.35 -32.03
N PRO A 152 3.47 5.99 -33.18
CA PRO A 152 2.79 7.29 -33.25
C PRO A 152 1.42 7.31 -32.55
N VAL A 153 1.06 8.45 -31.93
CA VAL A 153 -0.20 8.67 -31.18
C VAL A 153 -1.46 8.34 -32.01
N PHE A 154 -1.44 8.59 -33.32
CA PHE A 154 -2.58 8.29 -34.20
C PHE A 154 -2.80 6.78 -34.38
N LEU A 155 -1.71 6.00 -34.50
CA LEU A 155 -1.78 4.54 -34.60
C LEU A 155 -2.32 3.94 -33.31
N TRP A 156 -2.08 4.58 -32.16
CA TRP A 156 -2.68 4.19 -30.89
C TRP A 156 -4.19 4.42 -30.85
N ARG A 157 -4.67 5.61 -31.22
CA ARG A 157 -6.13 5.90 -31.26
C ARG A 157 -6.86 4.95 -32.20
N LEU A 158 -6.25 4.67 -33.35
CA LEU A 158 -6.77 3.72 -34.32
C LEU A 158 -6.75 2.28 -33.78
N GLN A 159 -5.65 1.85 -33.16
CA GLN A 159 -5.51 0.50 -32.61
C GLN A 159 -6.49 0.23 -31.44
N TYR A 160 -6.73 1.22 -30.59
CA TYR A 160 -7.73 1.15 -29.51
C TYR A 160 -9.16 1.09 -30.06
N TRP A 161 -9.43 1.85 -31.13
CA TRP A 161 -10.74 1.90 -31.80
C TRP A 161 -11.06 0.59 -32.55
N ILE A 162 -10.07 -0.07 -33.18
CA ILE A 162 -10.28 -1.31 -33.94
C ILE A 162 -10.22 -2.60 -33.10
N GLY A 163 -9.82 -2.54 -31.82
CA GLY A 163 -9.86 -3.71 -30.92
C GLY A 163 -8.94 -4.89 -31.31
N VAL A 164 -7.81 -4.65 -31.99
CA VAL A 164 -6.90 -5.72 -32.44
C VAL A 164 -5.50 -5.64 -31.78
N GLY A 165 -5.15 -6.69 -31.03
CA GLY A 165 -3.76 -7.16 -30.79
C GLY A 165 -2.96 -6.52 -29.64
N VAL A 166 -2.40 -7.38 -28.78
CA VAL A 166 -1.45 -7.11 -27.66
C VAL A 166 -2.03 -6.56 -26.34
N GLU A 167 -3.25 -6.97 -25.99
CA GLU A 167 -3.91 -6.51 -24.76
C GLU A 167 -3.14 -6.81 -23.47
N LYS A 168 -2.53 -7.99 -23.33
CA LYS A 168 -1.84 -8.38 -22.08
C LYS A 168 -0.59 -7.53 -21.79
N ARG A 169 0.11 -7.06 -22.83
CA ARG A 169 1.30 -6.22 -22.66
C ARG A 169 0.90 -4.78 -22.32
N LEU A 170 0.00 -4.18 -23.10
CA LEU A 170 -0.49 -2.81 -22.87
C LEU A 170 -1.13 -2.61 -21.47
N LYS A 171 -1.78 -3.65 -20.92
CA LYS A 171 -2.39 -3.62 -19.58
C LYS A 171 -1.35 -3.57 -18.45
N LEU A 172 -0.26 -4.33 -18.55
CA LEU A 172 0.87 -4.29 -17.60
C LEU A 172 1.56 -2.90 -17.60
N SER A 173 1.70 -2.30 -18.79
CA SER A 173 2.25 -0.96 -18.95
C SER A 173 1.40 0.13 -18.29
N SER A 174 0.07 -0.02 -18.27
CA SER A 174 -0.82 0.97 -17.63
C SER A 174 -0.63 1.01 -16.11
N ALA A 175 -0.51 -0.16 -15.46
CA ALA A 175 -0.27 -0.23 -14.02
C ALA A 175 1.10 0.35 -13.62
N ALA A 176 2.17 0.07 -14.37
CA ALA A 176 3.50 0.62 -14.13
C ALA A 176 3.56 2.14 -14.38
N ARG A 177 2.84 2.64 -15.40
CA ARG A 177 2.69 4.06 -15.71
C ARG A 177 2.02 4.82 -14.58
N ASP A 178 0.84 4.37 -14.15
CA ASP A 178 0.02 5.13 -13.21
C ASP A 178 0.65 5.17 -11.81
N THR A 179 1.29 4.07 -11.40
CA THR A 179 2.04 4.02 -10.14
C THR A 179 3.29 4.89 -10.16
N THR A 180 4.16 4.77 -11.17
CA THR A 180 5.42 5.53 -11.22
C THR A 180 5.18 7.03 -11.44
N SER A 181 4.20 7.41 -12.26
CA SER A 181 3.85 8.83 -12.48
C SER A 181 3.34 9.47 -11.19
N SER A 182 2.50 8.77 -10.43
CA SER A 182 2.03 9.24 -9.13
C SER A 182 3.19 9.48 -8.16
N VAL A 183 4.16 8.57 -8.08
CA VAL A 183 5.35 8.74 -7.22
C VAL A 183 6.16 9.96 -7.65
N LEU A 184 6.41 10.15 -8.95
CA LEU A 184 7.15 11.32 -9.44
C LEU A 184 6.42 12.63 -9.14
N THR A 185 5.10 12.67 -9.32
CA THR A 185 4.29 13.85 -8.98
C THR A 185 4.38 14.17 -7.49
N TRP A 186 4.19 13.18 -6.61
CA TRP A 186 4.32 13.37 -5.16
C TRP A 186 5.74 13.75 -4.74
N PHE A 187 6.75 13.19 -5.39
CA PHE A 187 8.16 13.50 -5.14
C PHE A 187 8.46 14.97 -5.43
N PHE A 188 8.09 15.48 -6.61
CA PHE A 188 8.31 16.89 -6.95
C PHE A 188 7.45 17.84 -6.12
N TRP A 189 6.23 17.43 -5.74
CA TRP A 189 5.41 18.19 -4.80
C TRP A 189 6.09 18.29 -3.42
N LEU A 190 6.60 17.18 -2.87
CA LEU A 190 7.34 17.16 -1.61
C LEU A 190 8.60 18.04 -1.67
N LEU A 191 9.36 17.97 -2.75
CA LEU A 191 10.54 18.84 -2.92
C LEU A 191 10.17 20.31 -3.03
N SER A 192 9.03 20.66 -3.63
CA SER A 192 8.55 22.04 -3.68
C SER A 192 8.24 22.62 -2.30
N LYS A 193 7.87 21.76 -1.35
CA LYS A 193 7.61 22.12 0.06
C LYS A 193 8.87 22.06 0.94
N ASN A 194 9.95 21.46 0.45
CA ASN A 194 11.19 21.25 1.20
C ASN A 194 12.43 21.74 0.43
N PRO A 195 12.66 23.07 0.35
CA PRO A 195 13.78 23.64 -0.40
C PRO A 195 15.16 23.15 0.06
N GLU A 196 15.33 22.84 1.35
CA GLU A 196 16.57 22.28 1.89
C GLU A 196 16.88 20.90 1.27
N ALA A 197 15.88 20.02 1.19
CA ALA A 197 16.03 18.70 0.58
C ALA A 197 16.35 18.83 -0.93
N MET A 198 15.67 19.74 -1.64
CA MET A 198 15.97 20.04 -3.03
C MET A 198 17.42 20.52 -3.22
N ASN A 199 17.92 21.40 -2.33
CA ASN A 199 19.30 21.88 -2.39
C ASN A 199 20.32 20.77 -2.11
N LYS A 200 20.07 19.90 -1.13
CA LYS A 200 20.90 18.73 -0.83
C LYS A 200 20.97 17.76 -2.02
N ILE A 201 19.83 17.46 -2.65
CA ILE A 201 19.78 16.63 -3.86
C ILE A 201 20.58 17.29 -4.99
N ARG A 202 20.39 18.59 -5.23
CA ARG A 202 21.11 19.31 -6.28
C ARG A 202 22.63 19.28 -6.05
N GLN A 203 23.08 19.48 -4.81
CA GLN A 203 24.49 19.38 -4.45
C GLN A 203 25.03 17.96 -4.65
N GLU A 204 24.27 16.93 -4.25
CA GLU A 204 24.65 15.53 -4.45
C GLU A 204 24.80 15.19 -5.94
N VAL A 205 23.81 15.57 -6.76
CA VAL A 205 23.82 15.34 -8.22
C VAL A 205 25.01 16.06 -8.86
N ASN A 206 25.21 17.35 -8.58
CA ASN A 206 26.33 18.11 -9.16
C ASN A 206 27.71 17.55 -8.75
N LYS A 207 27.83 17.04 -7.52
CA LYS A 207 29.08 16.48 -6.99
C LYS A 207 29.38 15.09 -7.52
N LYS A 208 28.39 14.20 -7.55
CA LYS A 208 28.56 12.76 -7.83
C LYS A 208 28.27 12.39 -9.28
N MET A 209 27.55 13.23 -10.01
CA MET A 209 27.08 13.01 -11.38
C MET A 209 27.17 14.33 -12.19
N PRO A 210 28.39 14.89 -12.37
CA PRO A 210 28.58 16.18 -13.06
C PRO A 210 28.20 16.13 -14.55
N ARG A 211 28.18 14.93 -15.14
CA ARG A 211 27.56 14.64 -16.42
C ARG A 211 26.49 13.58 -16.19
N PHE A 212 25.44 13.62 -17.00
CA PHE A 212 24.40 12.60 -16.91
C PHE A 212 24.90 11.26 -17.45
N ASP A 213 25.39 10.41 -16.55
CA ASP A 213 25.71 8.99 -16.76
C ASP A 213 24.82 8.11 -15.86
N PRO A 214 23.92 7.29 -16.42
CA PRO A 214 23.08 6.38 -15.65
C PRO A 214 23.84 5.43 -14.71
N ALA A 215 25.10 5.09 -15.00
CA ALA A 215 25.92 4.25 -14.13
C ALA A 215 26.21 4.92 -12.77
N ASP A 216 26.06 6.24 -12.67
CA ASP A 216 26.28 7.00 -11.45
C ASP A 216 25.02 7.16 -10.59
N LEU A 217 23.84 6.72 -11.06
CA LEU A 217 22.58 6.85 -10.32
C LEU A 217 22.61 6.15 -8.95
N ASP A 218 23.27 5.00 -8.86
CA ASP A 218 23.41 4.24 -7.61
C ASP A 218 24.23 4.98 -6.54
N LYS A 219 24.99 6.02 -6.93
CA LYS A 219 25.78 6.84 -6.02
C LYS A 219 24.94 7.93 -5.33
N LEU A 220 23.73 8.20 -5.82
CA LEU A 220 22.84 9.27 -5.35
C LEU A 220 21.99 8.81 -4.16
N VAL A 221 22.65 8.59 -3.02
CA VAL A 221 22.05 8.05 -1.79
C VAL A 221 20.96 8.96 -1.22
N TYR A 222 21.16 10.28 -1.23
CA TYR A 222 20.16 11.20 -0.71
C TYR A 222 18.93 11.28 -1.63
N LEU A 223 19.14 11.29 -2.95
CA LEU A 223 18.05 11.18 -3.92
C LEU A 223 17.25 9.88 -3.73
N HIS A 224 17.93 8.73 -3.60
CA HIS A 224 17.28 7.45 -3.32
C HIS A 224 16.44 7.51 -2.04
N SER A 225 17.00 8.08 -0.96
CA SER A 225 16.29 8.23 0.32
C SER A 225 15.04 9.11 0.18
N ALA A 226 15.10 10.20 -0.60
CA ALA A 226 13.96 11.06 -0.85
C ALA A 226 12.85 10.37 -1.68
N VAL A 227 13.23 9.51 -2.64
CA VAL A 227 12.28 8.66 -3.37
C VAL A 227 11.63 7.62 -2.44
N CYS A 228 12.42 6.97 -1.58
CA CYS A 228 11.91 6.03 -0.56
C CYS A 228 10.94 6.71 0.41
N GLU A 229 11.27 7.92 0.87
CA GLU A 229 10.39 8.69 1.77
C GLU A 229 9.09 9.11 1.06
N THR A 230 9.17 9.44 -0.23
CA THR A 230 7.97 9.69 -1.04
C THR A 230 7.08 8.45 -1.11
N LEU A 231 7.67 7.27 -1.35
CA LEU A 231 6.93 6.00 -1.38
C LEU A 231 6.33 5.62 -0.01
N ARG A 232 7.01 5.99 1.09
CA ARG A 232 6.52 5.79 2.45
C ARG A 232 5.31 6.67 2.75
N LEU A 233 5.36 7.94 2.34
CA LEU A 233 4.30 8.91 2.58
C LEU A 233 3.13 8.78 1.59
N TYR A 234 3.42 8.49 0.33
CA TYR A 234 2.43 8.46 -0.75
C TYR A 234 2.56 7.17 -1.57
N PRO A 235 2.26 5.99 -0.97
CA PRO A 235 2.28 4.74 -1.70
C PRO A 235 1.15 4.72 -2.74
N PRO A 236 1.45 4.54 -4.06
CA PRO A 236 0.40 4.55 -5.09
C PRO A 236 -0.63 3.42 -4.94
N VAL A 237 -0.22 2.31 -4.30
CA VAL A 237 -1.09 1.17 -3.99
C VAL A 237 -1.10 0.97 -2.47
N PRO A 238 -1.97 1.69 -1.74
CA PRO A 238 -1.97 1.69 -0.28
C PRO A 238 -2.64 0.46 0.33
N PHE A 239 -3.24 -0.43 -0.47
CA PHE A 239 -3.87 -1.64 0.04
C PHE A 239 -3.48 -2.86 -0.77
N ASN A 240 -3.14 -3.95 -0.07
CA ASN A 240 -2.98 -5.28 -0.67
C ASN A 240 -4.15 -6.17 -0.24
N HIS A 241 -4.96 -6.60 -1.21
CA HIS A 241 -6.14 -7.43 -0.96
C HIS A 241 -5.78 -8.92 -0.99
N LYS A 242 -6.21 -9.64 0.05
CA LYS A 242 -6.10 -11.09 0.20
C LYS A 242 -7.42 -11.71 0.65
N SER A 243 -7.71 -12.91 0.17
CA SER A 243 -8.88 -13.70 0.57
C SER A 243 -8.42 -15.04 1.14
N PRO A 244 -8.73 -15.38 2.40
CA PRO A 244 -8.38 -16.69 2.94
C PRO A 244 -9.11 -17.79 2.16
N ALA A 245 -8.37 -18.78 1.65
CA ALA A 245 -8.92 -19.94 0.97
C ALA A 245 -9.54 -20.95 1.96
N LYS A 246 -9.02 -20.98 3.20
CA LYS A 246 -9.51 -21.78 4.32
C LYS A 246 -9.65 -20.91 5.57
N PRO A 247 -10.59 -21.23 6.49
CA PRO A 247 -10.68 -20.56 7.78
C PRO A 247 -9.34 -20.54 8.49
N ASP A 248 -8.95 -19.38 9.02
CA ASP A 248 -7.64 -19.17 9.62
C ASP A 248 -7.71 -18.19 10.79
N MET A 249 -6.78 -18.30 11.73
CA MET A 249 -6.63 -17.38 12.85
C MET A 249 -5.30 -16.64 12.74
N LEU A 250 -5.39 -15.32 12.57
CA LEU A 250 -4.20 -14.47 12.53
C LEU A 250 -3.46 -14.51 13.88
N PRO A 251 -2.11 -14.39 13.87
CA PRO A 251 -1.33 -14.27 15.09
C PRO A 251 -1.85 -13.06 15.90
N ARG A 252 -2.46 -13.31 17.06
CA ARG A 252 -3.00 -12.21 17.88
C ARG A 252 -1.88 -11.29 18.34
N PHE A 253 -2.20 -10.01 18.51
CA PHE A 253 -1.44 -9.09 19.36
C PHE A 253 -1.25 -9.72 20.74
N GLN A 254 -0.08 -10.31 20.98
CA GLN A 254 0.29 -10.77 22.30
C GLN A 254 1.02 -9.62 23.01
N THR A 255 0.30 -8.54 23.31
CA THR A 255 0.82 -7.60 24.31
C THR A 255 0.77 -8.33 25.64
N ARG A 256 1.95 -8.69 26.18
CA ARG A 256 2.11 -9.30 27.51
C ARG A 256 1.31 -8.57 28.60
N GLU A 257 1.03 -7.28 28.41
CA GLU A 257 0.19 -6.46 29.28
C GLU A 257 -1.28 -6.89 29.31
N MET A 258 -1.88 -7.30 28.18
CA MET A 258 -3.28 -7.73 28.14
C MET A 258 -3.48 -9.06 28.88
N ASP A 259 -2.52 -9.98 28.73
CA ASP A 259 -2.47 -11.24 29.49
C ASP A 259 -2.31 -10.96 30.99
N PHE A 260 -1.48 -9.98 31.36
CA PHE A 260 -1.32 -9.55 32.75
C PHE A 260 -2.59 -8.91 33.33
N ILE A 261 -3.31 -8.06 32.57
CA ILE A 261 -4.58 -7.46 33.00
C ILE A 261 -5.64 -8.55 33.20
N GLN A 262 -5.79 -9.46 32.24
CA GLN A 262 -6.72 -10.59 32.38
C GLN A 262 -6.34 -11.50 33.55
N TRP A 263 -5.05 -11.78 33.73
CA TRP A 263 -4.57 -12.58 34.85
C TRP A 263 -4.89 -11.92 36.19
N LYS A 264 -4.68 -10.60 36.32
CA LYS A 264 -5.07 -9.84 37.52
C LYS A 264 -6.57 -9.93 37.79
N MET A 265 -7.42 -9.74 36.77
CA MET A 265 -8.88 -9.82 36.93
C MET A 265 -9.31 -11.24 37.34
N LYS A 266 -8.76 -12.29 36.71
CA LYS A 266 -9.04 -13.69 37.04
C LYS A 266 -8.60 -14.04 38.45
N THR A 267 -7.40 -13.63 38.87
CA THR A 267 -6.88 -13.87 40.22
C THR A 267 -7.77 -13.24 41.27
N VAL A 268 -8.17 -11.98 41.10
CA VAL A 268 -9.08 -11.29 42.03
C VAL A 268 -10.45 -11.97 42.07
N ALA A 269 -11.04 -12.29 40.91
CA ALA A 269 -12.34 -12.94 40.84
C ALA A 269 -12.31 -14.33 41.49
N ALA A 270 -11.29 -15.13 41.22
CA ALA A 270 -11.13 -16.46 41.78
C ALA A 270 -10.99 -16.43 43.31
N GLU A 271 -10.18 -15.51 43.85
CA GLU A 271 -9.99 -15.37 45.29
C GLU A 271 -11.28 -14.96 46.00
N ILE A 272 -12.04 -14.03 45.41
CA ILE A 272 -13.30 -13.59 46.02
C ILE A 272 -14.36 -14.70 45.94
N ILE A 273 -14.57 -15.31 44.77
CA ILE A 273 -15.63 -16.32 44.57
C ILE A 273 -15.35 -17.57 45.41
N ARG A 274 -14.07 -17.96 45.57
CA ARG A 274 -13.69 -19.13 46.35
C ARG A 274 -14.00 -18.99 47.84
N ASN A 275 -13.78 -17.80 48.41
CA ASN A 275 -13.81 -17.59 49.85
C ASN A 275 -15.09 -16.89 50.34
N TYR A 276 -15.86 -16.28 49.43
CA TYR A 276 -16.99 -15.44 49.80
C TYR A 276 -18.21 -15.67 48.92
N LYS A 277 -19.38 -15.70 49.55
CA LYS A 277 -20.68 -15.62 48.89
C LYS A 277 -21.08 -14.16 48.76
N ILE A 278 -21.36 -13.72 47.54
CA ILE A 278 -21.72 -12.34 47.22
C ILE A 278 -23.20 -12.30 46.84
N LYS A 279 -24.01 -11.45 47.50
CA LYS A 279 -25.40 -11.17 47.11
C LYS A 279 -25.55 -9.66 46.87
N VAL A 280 -26.07 -9.26 45.71
CA VAL A 280 -26.38 -7.84 45.43
C VAL A 280 -27.49 -7.37 46.36
N VAL A 281 -27.39 -6.13 46.85
CA VAL A 281 -28.42 -5.52 47.70
C VAL A 281 -29.72 -5.37 46.90
N ASP A 282 -30.85 -5.74 47.52
CA ASP A 282 -32.15 -5.67 46.86
C ASP A 282 -32.49 -4.21 46.47
N GLY A 283 -32.95 -4.01 45.23
CA GLY A 283 -33.26 -2.68 44.69
C GLY A 283 -32.06 -1.86 44.15
N HIS A 284 -30.85 -2.44 44.08
CA HIS A 284 -29.68 -1.75 43.51
C HIS A 284 -29.85 -1.46 42.01
N LYS A 285 -29.68 -0.20 41.61
CA LYS A 285 -29.82 0.25 40.21
C LYS A 285 -28.53 0.02 39.42
N THR A 286 -28.64 -0.62 38.25
CA THR A 286 -27.52 -0.87 37.34
C THR A 286 -27.64 -0.02 36.08
N GLU A 287 -27.22 1.23 36.17
CA GLU A 287 -27.21 2.18 35.05
C GLU A 287 -25.75 2.48 34.63
N PRO A 288 -25.43 2.53 33.33
CA PRO A 288 -24.08 2.86 32.86
C PRO A 288 -23.86 4.37 32.79
N ILE A 289 -22.64 4.82 33.08
CA ILE A 289 -22.23 6.21 32.81
C ILE A 289 -21.87 6.34 31.33
N PRO A 290 -22.44 7.30 30.58
CA PRO A 290 -21.99 7.62 29.22
C PRO A 290 -20.63 8.33 29.27
N SER A 291 -19.55 7.54 29.28
CA SER A 291 -18.16 8.04 29.26
C SER A 291 -17.25 7.10 28.46
N VAL A 292 -16.05 7.58 28.11
CA VAL A 292 -15.03 6.82 27.38
C VAL A 292 -14.70 5.47 28.06
N LEU A 293 -14.85 5.40 29.39
CA LEU A 293 -14.76 4.15 30.15
C LEU A 293 -16.16 3.71 30.60
N PHE A 294 -16.64 2.57 30.11
CA PHE A 294 -17.93 2.02 30.50
C PHE A 294 -17.89 1.56 31.96
N ARG A 295 -18.56 2.30 32.86
CA ARG A 295 -18.59 2.05 34.32
C ARG A 295 -20.02 2.18 34.85
N MET A 296 -20.33 1.49 35.96
CA MET A 296 -21.62 1.60 36.64
C MET A 296 -21.76 2.95 37.35
N GLN A 297 -22.85 3.68 37.10
CA GLN A 297 -23.13 5.01 37.67
C GLN A 297 -23.25 4.98 39.19
N HIS A 298 -23.82 3.90 39.74
CA HIS A 298 -24.06 3.75 41.17
C HIS A 298 -23.12 2.72 41.84
N GLY A 299 -22.05 2.31 41.13
CA GLY A 299 -21.19 1.21 41.58
C GLY A 299 -21.95 -0.12 41.72
N LEU A 300 -21.42 -1.05 42.52
CA LEU A 300 -22.05 -2.32 42.84
C LEU A 300 -22.06 -2.53 44.37
N LYS A 301 -23.23 -2.44 44.99
CA LYS A 301 -23.40 -2.69 46.42
C LYS A 301 -23.79 -4.14 46.67
N VAL A 302 -23.01 -4.83 47.50
CA VAL A 302 -23.17 -6.26 47.78
C VAL A 302 -23.06 -6.55 49.28
N ASN A 303 -23.80 -7.55 49.73
CA ASN A 303 -23.58 -8.23 50.99
C ASN A 303 -22.59 -9.38 50.75
N ILE A 304 -21.54 -9.44 51.57
CA ILE A 304 -20.47 -10.44 51.46
C ILE A 304 -20.51 -11.32 52.72
N THR A 305 -20.55 -12.63 52.53
CA THR A 305 -20.50 -13.61 53.61
C THR A 305 -19.36 -14.58 53.36
N LYS A 306 -18.54 -14.87 54.36
CA LYS A 306 -17.47 -15.86 54.23
C LYS A 306 -18.08 -17.26 54.10
N ILE A 307 -17.53 -18.06 53.19
CA ILE A 307 -17.88 -19.47 53.00
C ILE A 307 -17.07 -20.32 53.98
#